data_AF-A0A4U0R7L4-F1
#
_entry.id   AF-A0A4U0R7L4-F1
#
_cell.length_a   1.000
_cell.length_b   1.000
_cell.length_c   1.000
_cell.angle_alpha   90.00
_cell.angle_beta   90.00
_cell.angle_gamma   90.00
#
_symmetry.space_group_name_H-M   'P 1'
#
loop_
_entity.id
_entity.type
_entity.pdbx_description
1 polymer ?
#
loop_
_entity_poly.entity_id
_entity_poly.type
_entity_poly.pdbx_seq_one_letter_code
_entity_poly.pdbx_strand_id
1 'polypeptide(L)'
;MKIVARLMATATCTAFGGALEGTGERVGRRVLLERVGFLARLSRELTGALVAARWDEGSLDVLAAGVDEWGQDLPSKGWMAMRRLNWPRTLTPPAGVYVPDRVRRGAQEYAARTLRLALHRRGIVAAVLATWPADPGRRTDAEWAALRELLPAGVSGAEIRSRTRQIRQFVAGHGQLPAGLCVLEGPPQVAGQVLLAAMDRQQVTLQRVDAATARLRVKLPLRAAPATGRDWGWHVVDIRLPGTIAPDAVLHAPTLRPAPAGRIAVDLPHSRPVPATKASGHSVALGFDWGVNTLLTGTLGRLTGQGPAKPVV
;
A
#
# COMPACT_ATOMS: atom_id res chain seq x y z
N MET A 1 8.70 30.26 1.56
CA MET A 1 9.41 29.05 1.07
C MET A 1 8.72 28.58 -0.20
N LYS A 2 9.36 28.64 -1.38
CA LYS A 2 8.72 28.19 -2.63
C LYS A 2 8.44 26.68 -2.51
N ILE A 3 7.19 26.27 -2.70
CA ILE A 3 6.82 24.85 -2.78
C ILE A 3 7.53 24.30 -4.01
N VAL A 4 8.58 23.52 -3.80
CA VAL A 4 9.23 22.76 -4.87
C VAL A 4 8.41 21.48 -5.02
N ALA A 5 7.70 21.36 -6.13
CA ALA A 5 7.00 20.12 -6.45
C ALA A 5 8.02 18.97 -6.55
N ARG A 6 7.61 17.76 -6.18
CA ARG A 6 8.47 16.58 -6.25
C ARG A 6 7.88 15.58 -7.23
N LEU A 7 8.68 15.17 -8.21
CA LEU A 7 8.36 14.01 -9.02
C LEU A 7 8.75 12.77 -8.22
N MET A 8 7.79 11.89 -7.96
CA MET A 8 7.99 10.60 -7.31
C MET A 8 7.96 9.49 -8.35
N ALA A 9 8.92 8.58 -8.31
CA ALA A 9 8.92 7.37 -9.13
C ALA A 9 9.46 6.18 -8.32
N THR A 10 9.19 4.96 -8.77
CA THR A 10 9.73 3.74 -8.16
C THR A 10 10.45 2.92 -9.22
N ALA A 11 11.71 2.57 -8.95
CA ALA A 11 12.50 1.71 -9.81
C ALA A 11 12.63 0.32 -9.17
N THR A 12 12.37 -0.74 -9.93
CA THR A 12 12.62 -2.10 -9.45
C THR A 12 14.10 -2.44 -9.62
N CYS A 13 14.81 -2.55 -8.52
CA CYS A 13 16.20 -2.97 -8.46
C CYS A 13 16.28 -4.45 -8.02
N THR A 14 17.48 -5.04 -8.03
CA THR A 14 17.71 -6.41 -7.50
C THR A 14 18.85 -6.42 -6.49
N ALA A 15 18.64 -7.12 -5.39
CA ALA A 15 19.69 -7.48 -4.43
C ALA A 15 20.16 -8.91 -4.67
N PHE A 16 21.48 -9.11 -4.78
CA PHE A 16 22.07 -10.42 -5.10
C PHE A 16 22.82 -11.07 -3.93
N GLY A 17 23.16 -10.31 -2.90
CA GLY A 17 23.89 -10.78 -1.72
C GLY A 17 24.15 -9.62 -0.76
N GLY A 18 24.84 -9.91 0.33
CA GLY A 18 25.22 -8.91 1.31
C GLY A 18 26.30 -9.42 2.25
N ALA A 19 26.46 -8.73 3.38
CA ALA A 19 27.30 -9.16 4.48
C ALA A 19 26.61 -8.93 5.82
N LEU A 20 26.96 -9.72 6.83
CA LEU A 20 26.64 -9.39 8.21
C LEU A 20 27.50 -8.20 8.64
N GLU A 21 26.88 -7.15 9.16
CA GLU A 21 27.60 -5.92 9.49
C GLU A 21 28.62 -6.13 10.62
N GLY A 22 28.26 -6.90 11.65
CA GLY A 22 29.12 -7.10 12.82
C GLY A 22 30.33 -7.99 12.57
N THR A 23 30.29 -8.86 11.56
CA THR A 23 31.34 -9.87 11.30
C THR A 23 32.00 -9.75 9.93
N GLY A 24 31.39 -9.00 9.00
CA GLY A 24 31.81 -8.98 7.59
C GLY A 24 31.52 -10.26 6.82
N GLU A 25 30.95 -11.29 7.48
CA GLU A 25 30.65 -12.58 6.86
C GLU A 25 29.73 -12.40 5.65
N ARG A 26 30.14 -12.96 4.51
CA ARG A 26 29.37 -12.86 3.26
C ARG A 26 28.07 -13.64 3.36
N VAL A 27 26.97 -12.95 3.10
CA VAL A 27 25.63 -13.53 2.99
C VAL A 27 25.32 -13.72 1.51
N GLY A 28 25.44 -14.96 1.05
CA GLY A 28 25.11 -15.33 -0.33
C GLY A 28 23.63 -15.15 -0.65
N ARG A 29 23.32 -15.14 -1.96
CA ARG A 29 21.97 -14.94 -2.50
C ARG A 29 20.89 -15.78 -1.85
N ARG A 30 21.13 -17.08 -1.69
CA ARG A 30 20.18 -18.04 -1.11
C ARG A 30 19.83 -17.69 0.33
N VAL A 31 20.85 -17.44 1.17
CA VAL A 31 20.66 -17.10 2.58
C VAL A 31 19.95 -15.75 2.72
N LEU A 32 20.31 -14.76 1.89
CA LEU A 32 19.62 -13.47 1.91
C LEU A 32 18.14 -13.62 1.53
N LEU A 33 17.84 -14.43 0.51
CA LEU A 33 16.46 -14.74 0.09
C LEU A 33 15.68 -15.44 1.20
N GLU A 34 16.27 -16.40 1.90
CA GLU A 34 15.63 -17.09 3.03
C GLU A 34 15.27 -16.11 4.15
N ARG A 35 16.21 -15.20 4.49
CA ARG A 35 16.02 -14.20 5.55
C ARG A 35 14.96 -13.15 5.19
N VAL A 36 15.00 -12.62 3.97
CA VAL A 36 13.98 -11.68 3.47
C VAL A 36 12.64 -12.38 3.26
N GLY A 37 12.64 -13.62 2.78
CA GLY A 37 11.45 -14.44 2.58
C GLY A 37 10.74 -14.76 3.90
N PHE A 38 11.49 -15.04 4.96
CA PHE A 38 10.92 -15.14 6.30
C PHE A 38 10.23 -13.85 6.72
N LEU A 39 10.92 -12.71 6.62
CA LEU A 39 10.36 -11.41 7.03
C LEU A 39 9.13 -11.02 6.20
N ALA A 40 9.13 -11.30 4.89
CA ALA A 40 8.02 -11.05 4.00
C ALA A 40 6.79 -11.91 4.35
N ARG A 41 7.01 -13.19 4.69
CA ARG A 41 5.96 -14.10 5.16
C ARG A 41 5.41 -13.68 6.51
N LEU A 42 6.27 -13.35 7.48
CA LEU A 42 5.86 -12.84 8.78
C LEU A 42 5.06 -11.54 8.66
N SER A 43 5.50 -10.62 7.80
CA SER A 43 4.78 -9.38 7.47
C SER A 43 3.39 -9.68 6.91
N ARG A 44 3.30 -10.59 5.93
CA ARG A 44 2.02 -11.03 5.35
C ARG A 44 1.08 -11.64 6.39
N GLU A 45 1.57 -12.54 7.23
CA GLU A 45 0.78 -13.22 8.26
C GLU A 45 0.22 -12.22 9.28
N LEU A 46 1.07 -11.35 9.83
CA LEU A 46 0.65 -10.33 10.79
C LEU A 46 -0.33 -9.31 10.18
N THR A 47 -0.06 -8.88 8.95
CA THR A 47 -0.92 -7.94 8.23
C THR A 47 -2.25 -8.59 7.89
N GLY A 48 -2.24 -9.81 7.34
CA GLY A 48 -3.43 -10.56 6.96
C GLY A 48 -4.32 -10.87 8.16
N ALA A 49 -3.75 -11.25 9.29
CA ALA A 49 -4.50 -11.44 10.53
C ALA A 49 -5.19 -10.14 10.99
N LEU A 50 -4.51 -8.99 10.93
CA LEU A 50 -5.10 -7.70 11.31
C LEU A 50 -6.19 -7.27 10.34
N VAL A 51 -5.97 -7.41 9.03
CA VAL A 51 -6.96 -7.09 8.01
C VAL A 51 -8.19 -7.97 8.19
N ALA A 52 -8.02 -9.29 8.31
CA ALA A 52 -9.13 -10.22 8.49
C ALA A 52 -9.93 -9.94 9.76
N ALA A 53 -9.25 -9.64 10.87
CA ALA A 53 -9.91 -9.33 12.15
C ALA A 53 -10.68 -7.99 12.15
N ARG A 54 -10.46 -7.12 11.16
CA ARG A 54 -11.10 -5.80 11.02
C ARG A 54 -11.81 -5.65 9.68
N TRP A 55 -12.08 -6.76 9.00
CA TRP A 55 -12.82 -6.79 7.75
C TRP A 55 -14.30 -6.94 8.03
N ASP A 56 -14.85 -5.90 8.64
CA ASP A 56 -16.26 -5.78 8.98
C ASP A 56 -16.72 -4.33 8.77
N GLU A 57 -18.01 -4.13 8.52
CA GLU A 57 -18.56 -2.81 8.19
C GLU A 57 -18.32 -1.80 9.31
N GLY A 58 -18.41 -2.21 10.58
CA GLY A 58 -18.20 -1.33 11.74
C GLY A 58 -16.76 -0.84 11.86
N SER A 59 -15.78 -1.72 11.69
CA SER A 59 -14.36 -1.32 11.63
C SER A 59 -14.09 -0.38 10.46
N LEU A 60 -14.72 -0.60 9.29
CA LEU A 60 -14.58 0.30 8.16
C LEU A 60 -15.28 1.65 8.38
N ASP A 61 -16.40 1.69 9.11
CA ASP A 61 -17.04 2.94 9.54
C ASP A 61 -16.12 3.77 10.44
N VAL A 62 -15.46 3.16 11.41
CA VAL A 62 -14.48 3.84 12.27
C VAL A 62 -13.35 4.47 11.44
N LEU A 63 -12.83 3.77 10.43
CA LEU A 63 -11.80 4.34 9.55
C LEU A 63 -12.33 5.45 8.64
N ALA A 64 -13.57 5.33 8.17
CA ALA A 64 -14.21 6.34 7.33
C ALA A 64 -14.50 7.63 8.11
N ALA A 65 -14.93 7.51 9.37
CA ALA A 65 -15.14 8.64 10.26
C ALA A 65 -13.84 9.42 10.52
N GLY A 66 -12.70 8.72 10.50
CA GLY A 66 -11.39 9.36 10.61
C GLY A 66 -11.07 9.87 12.01
N VAL A 67 -11.87 9.52 13.02
CA VAL A 67 -11.69 9.87 14.43
C VAL A 67 -11.75 8.61 15.32
N ASP A 68 -11.17 8.68 16.51
CA ASP A 68 -11.31 7.63 17.53
C ASP A 68 -12.56 7.81 18.41
N GLU A 69 -12.72 6.95 19.42
CA GLU A 69 -13.87 6.96 20.34
C GLU A 69 -13.98 8.23 21.20
N TRP A 70 -12.91 9.02 21.28
CA TRP A 70 -12.87 10.31 21.96
C TRP A 70 -12.99 11.50 21.00
N GLY A 71 -13.32 11.23 19.72
CA GLY A 71 -13.44 12.25 18.68
C GLY A 71 -12.11 12.85 18.24
N GLN A 72 -10.98 12.22 18.54
CA GLN A 72 -9.66 12.70 18.11
C GLN A 72 -9.31 12.16 16.73
N ASP A 73 -8.77 13.02 15.86
CA ASP A 73 -8.36 12.65 14.51
C ASP A 73 -7.42 11.43 14.49
N LEU A 74 -7.65 10.50 13.56
CA LEU A 74 -6.76 9.38 13.34
C LEU A 74 -5.47 9.87 12.66
N PRO A 75 -4.29 9.46 13.16
CA PRO A 75 -3.01 9.80 12.55
C PRO A 75 -2.94 9.40 11.07
N SER A 76 -2.26 10.22 10.28
CA SER A 76 -2.01 9.92 8.87
C SER A 76 -1.18 8.64 8.71
N LYS A 77 -0.17 8.43 9.56
CA LYS A 77 0.61 7.19 9.62
C LYS A 77 -0.30 6.04 10.08
N GLY A 78 -0.46 5.05 9.21
CA GLY A 78 -1.34 3.91 9.42
C GLY A 78 -1.05 3.14 10.71
N TRP A 79 0.22 2.85 11.01
CA TRP A 79 0.55 2.11 12.24
C TRP A 79 0.18 2.86 13.52
N MET A 80 0.23 4.19 13.51
CA MET A 80 -0.19 5.01 14.65
C MET A 80 -1.71 5.01 14.79
N ALA A 81 -2.44 5.10 13.67
CA ALA A 81 -3.90 4.99 13.68
C ALA A 81 -4.37 3.63 14.22
N MET A 82 -3.76 2.52 13.80
CA MET A 82 -4.09 1.20 14.33
C MET A 82 -3.88 1.14 15.85
N ARG A 83 -2.79 1.72 16.36
CA ARG A 83 -2.50 1.76 17.80
C ARG A 83 -3.45 2.66 18.58
N ARG A 84 -3.82 3.82 18.03
CA ARG A 84 -4.82 4.72 18.62
C ARG A 84 -6.16 4.01 18.77
N LEU A 85 -6.55 3.23 17.77
CA LEU A 85 -7.76 2.40 17.81
C LEU A 85 -7.62 1.12 18.64
N ASN A 86 -6.46 0.87 19.24
CA ASN A 86 -6.15 -0.35 20.01
C ASN A 86 -6.37 -1.68 19.24
N TRP A 87 -6.42 -1.64 17.91
CA TRP A 87 -6.73 -2.81 17.09
C TRP A 87 -5.68 -3.90 17.10
N PRO A 88 -4.35 -3.61 17.17
CA PRO A 88 -3.33 -4.64 17.24
C PRO A 88 -3.31 -5.46 18.52
N ARG A 89 -4.09 -5.10 19.55
CA ARG A 89 -4.12 -5.79 20.84
C ARG A 89 -4.48 -7.28 20.71
N THR A 90 -5.28 -7.64 19.71
CA THR A 90 -5.70 -9.02 19.45
C THR A 90 -4.70 -9.81 18.59
N LEU A 91 -3.64 -9.18 18.09
CA LEU A 91 -2.64 -9.83 17.24
C LEU A 91 -1.63 -10.59 18.07
N THR A 92 -1.72 -11.92 18.02
CA THR A 92 -0.72 -12.81 18.58
C THR A 92 0.35 -13.11 17.52
N PRO A 93 1.64 -12.88 17.79
CA PRO A 93 2.70 -13.29 16.88
C PRO A 93 2.74 -14.83 16.76
N PRO A 94 3.33 -15.39 15.69
CA PRO A 94 3.53 -16.84 15.59
C PRO A 94 4.25 -17.40 16.82
N ALA A 95 3.81 -18.58 17.28
CA ALA A 95 4.36 -19.21 18.48
C ALA A 95 5.88 -19.39 18.38
N GLY A 96 6.59 -19.03 19.46
CA GLY A 96 8.06 -19.12 19.51
C GLY A 96 8.81 -18.11 18.64
N VAL A 97 8.12 -17.16 17.98
CA VAL A 97 8.76 -16.14 17.14
C VAL A 97 8.77 -14.79 17.86
N TYR A 98 9.97 -14.27 18.12
CA TYR A 98 10.18 -12.90 18.53
C TYR A 98 10.06 -11.95 17.33
N VAL A 99 9.09 -11.04 17.42
CA VAL A 99 8.82 -10.02 16.40
C VAL A 99 9.22 -8.64 16.93
N PRO A 100 10.29 -8.01 16.39
CA PRO A 100 10.67 -6.65 16.76
C PRO A 100 9.52 -5.66 16.56
N ASP A 101 9.40 -4.65 17.43
CA ASP A 101 8.35 -3.63 17.35
C ASP A 101 8.29 -2.96 15.97
N ARG A 102 9.44 -2.72 15.31
CA ARG A 102 9.49 -2.12 13.97
C ARG A 102 8.92 -3.00 12.87
N VAL A 103 9.06 -4.33 13.00
CA VAL A 103 8.39 -5.28 12.11
C VAL A 103 6.88 -5.24 12.33
N ARG A 104 6.43 -5.14 13.60
CA ARG A 104 5.00 -4.95 13.91
C ARG A 104 4.45 -3.65 13.34
N ARG A 105 5.19 -2.53 13.44
CA ARG A 105 4.80 -1.25 12.81
C ARG A 105 4.65 -1.40 11.31
N GLY A 106 5.57 -2.10 10.65
CA GLY A 106 5.48 -2.39 9.21
C GLY A 106 4.19 -3.12 8.84
N ALA A 107 3.84 -4.18 9.59
CA ALA A 107 2.59 -4.91 9.37
C ALA A 107 1.34 -4.06 9.65
N GLN A 108 1.35 -3.27 10.72
CA GLN A 108 0.25 -2.36 11.09
C GLN A 108 0.05 -1.27 10.03
N GLU A 109 1.13 -0.70 9.50
CA GLU A 109 1.09 0.27 8.41
C GLU A 109 0.48 -0.35 7.15
N TYR A 110 0.90 -1.57 6.80
CA TYR A 110 0.37 -2.25 5.63
C TYR A 110 -1.13 -2.54 5.80
N ALA A 111 -1.55 -3.05 6.96
CA ALA A 111 -2.95 -3.34 7.25
C ALA A 111 -3.81 -2.08 7.16
N ALA A 112 -3.37 -0.97 7.77
CA ALA A 112 -4.06 0.30 7.70
C ALA A 112 -4.25 0.80 6.27
N ARG A 113 -3.21 0.69 5.42
CA ARG A 113 -3.30 1.06 3.99
C ARG A 113 -4.32 0.18 3.27
N THR A 114 -4.28 -1.13 3.49
CA THR A 114 -5.21 -2.08 2.88
C THR A 114 -6.66 -1.79 3.27
N LEU A 115 -6.93 -1.53 4.55
CA LEU A 115 -8.28 -1.21 5.04
C LEU A 115 -8.76 0.15 4.55
N ARG A 116 -7.90 1.19 4.56
CA ARG A 116 -8.25 2.51 4.02
C ARG A 116 -8.53 2.49 2.52
N LEU A 117 -7.78 1.71 1.75
CA LEU A 117 -8.05 1.52 0.31
C LEU A 117 -9.42 0.87 0.06
N ALA A 118 -9.93 0.06 1.01
CA ALA A 118 -11.25 -0.54 0.88
C ALA A 118 -12.39 0.49 1.01
N LEU A 119 -12.18 1.63 1.69
CA LEU A 119 -13.22 2.63 1.92
C LEU A 119 -13.79 3.21 0.62
N HIS A 120 -12.94 3.42 -0.39
CA HIS A 120 -13.42 3.88 -1.69
C HIS A 120 -14.33 2.85 -2.35
N ARG A 121 -13.90 1.58 -2.37
CA ARG A 121 -14.71 0.48 -2.92
C ARG A 121 -16.01 0.29 -2.15
N ARG A 122 -15.95 0.44 -0.82
CA ARG A 122 -17.11 0.37 0.08
C ARG A 122 -18.14 1.43 -0.27
N GLY A 123 -17.71 2.68 -0.48
CA GLY A 123 -18.60 3.77 -0.89
C GLY A 123 -19.31 3.48 -2.22
N ILE A 124 -18.61 2.90 -3.21
CA ILE A 124 -19.22 2.50 -4.48
C ILE A 124 -20.26 1.39 -4.26
N VAL A 125 -19.92 0.35 -3.48
CA VAL A 125 -20.84 -0.77 -3.20
C VAL A 125 -22.08 -0.26 -2.45
N ALA A 126 -21.90 0.56 -1.43
CA ALA A 126 -23.01 1.15 -0.67
C ALA A 126 -23.95 1.96 -1.57
N ALA A 127 -23.41 2.82 -2.44
CA ALA A 127 -24.21 3.60 -3.40
C ALA A 127 -24.98 2.71 -4.39
N VAL A 128 -24.34 1.65 -4.90
CA VAL A 128 -24.98 0.70 -5.82
C VAL A 128 -26.09 -0.10 -5.14
N LEU A 129 -25.90 -0.53 -3.90
CA LEU A 129 -26.89 -1.26 -3.11
C LEU A 129 -28.09 -0.37 -2.74
N ALA A 130 -27.83 0.87 -2.31
CA ALA A 130 -28.87 1.84 -1.98
C ALA A 130 -29.74 2.23 -3.19
N THR A 131 -29.20 2.06 -4.40
CA THR A 131 -29.88 2.35 -5.67
C THR A 131 -29.97 1.11 -6.54
N TRP A 132 -30.17 -0.05 -5.92
CA TRP A 132 -30.26 -1.30 -6.67
C TRP A 132 -31.44 -1.24 -7.64
N PRO A 133 -31.21 -1.37 -8.96
CA PRO A 133 -32.24 -1.15 -9.96
C PRO A 133 -33.15 -2.38 -10.10
N ALA A 134 -34.31 -2.19 -10.72
CA ALA A 134 -35.20 -3.30 -11.05
C ALA A 134 -34.54 -4.26 -12.06
N ASP A 135 -33.87 -3.71 -13.08
CA ASP A 135 -33.03 -4.46 -14.01
C ASP A 135 -31.55 -4.00 -13.91
N PRO A 136 -30.67 -4.78 -13.27
CA PRO A 136 -29.25 -4.43 -13.14
C PRO A 136 -28.45 -4.60 -14.44
N GLY A 137 -29.05 -5.12 -15.51
CA GLY A 137 -28.52 -5.04 -16.87
C GLY A 137 -28.83 -3.71 -17.58
N ARG A 138 -29.88 -3.01 -17.15
CA ARG A 138 -30.37 -1.80 -17.82
C ARG A 138 -30.95 -0.81 -16.80
N ARG A 139 -30.11 0.10 -16.32
CA ARG A 139 -30.55 1.26 -15.53
C ARG A 139 -31.21 2.32 -16.40
N THR A 140 -32.33 2.84 -15.93
CA THR A 140 -33.01 4.05 -16.42
C THR A 140 -32.22 5.32 -16.07
N ASP A 141 -32.55 6.44 -16.70
CA ASP A 141 -31.90 7.73 -16.41
C ASP A 141 -32.12 8.20 -14.97
N ALA A 142 -33.31 7.94 -14.41
CA ALA A 142 -33.61 8.25 -13.01
C ALA A 142 -32.75 7.41 -12.04
N GLU A 143 -32.61 6.10 -12.30
CA GLU A 143 -31.72 5.23 -11.50
C GLU A 143 -30.24 5.62 -11.65
N TRP A 144 -29.85 6.14 -12.82
CA TRP A 144 -28.51 6.70 -13.02
C TRP A 144 -28.30 8.00 -12.25
N ALA A 145 -29.29 8.88 -12.22
CA ALA A 145 -29.23 10.13 -11.46
C ALA A 145 -29.11 9.85 -9.96
N ALA A 146 -29.99 9.01 -9.42
CA ALA A 146 -29.97 8.62 -8.00
C ALA A 146 -28.64 7.96 -7.60
N LEU A 147 -28.07 7.09 -8.44
CA LEU A 147 -26.76 6.50 -8.17
C LEU A 147 -25.67 7.57 -8.11
N ARG A 148 -25.63 8.50 -9.07
CA ARG A 148 -24.59 9.52 -9.16
C ARG A 148 -24.57 10.47 -7.96
N GLU A 149 -25.72 10.71 -7.34
CA GLU A 149 -25.81 11.53 -6.12
C GLU A 149 -25.11 10.90 -4.92
N LEU A 150 -25.04 9.56 -4.87
CA LEU A 150 -24.43 8.82 -3.76
C LEU A 150 -22.99 8.38 -4.02
N LEU A 151 -22.51 8.48 -5.27
CA LEU A 151 -21.18 7.98 -5.63
C LEU A 151 -20.07 8.87 -5.05
N PRO A 152 -18.98 8.26 -4.53
CA PRO A 152 -17.77 8.99 -4.23
C PRO A 152 -17.22 9.76 -5.44
N ALA A 153 -16.52 10.85 -5.19
CA ALA A 153 -15.84 11.61 -6.24
C ALA A 153 -14.82 10.73 -6.99
N GLY A 154 -14.74 10.91 -8.30
CA GLY A 154 -13.74 10.24 -9.16
C GLY A 154 -14.09 8.80 -9.59
N VAL A 155 -15.26 8.29 -9.22
CA VAL A 155 -15.69 6.94 -9.63
C VAL A 155 -15.91 6.87 -11.15
N SER A 156 -15.29 5.88 -11.78
CA SER A 156 -15.45 5.63 -13.21
C SER A 156 -16.67 4.74 -13.52
N GLY A 157 -17.19 4.84 -14.74
CA GLY A 157 -18.24 3.93 -15.22
C GLY A 157 -17.81 2.46 -15.24
N ALA A 158 -16.50 2.19 -15.39
CA ALA A 158 -15.96 0.83 -15.35
C ALA A 158 -16.07 0.22 -13.94
N GLU A 159 -15.78 1.01 -12.91
CA GLU A 159 -15.92 0.58 -11.51
C GLU A 159 -17.37 0.29 -11.15
N ILE A 160 -18.31 1.15 -11.56
CA ILE A 160 -19.75 0.93 -11.35
C ILE A 160 -20.18 -0.39 -12.00
N ARG A 161 -19.83 -0.59 -13.28
CA ARG A 161 -20.18 -1.83 -14.01
C ARG A 161 -19.57 -3.07 -13.35
N SER A 162 -18.34 -2.96 -12.87
CA SER A 162 -17.65 -4.04 -12.17
C SER A 162 -18.40 -4.42 -10.88
N ARG A 163 -18.74 -3.44 -10.03
CA ARG A 163 -19.48 -3.69 -8.78
C ARG A 163 -20.89 -4.20 -9.00
N THR A 164 -21.64 -3.63 -9.95
CA THR A 164 -22.98 -4.12 -10.31
C THR A 164 -22.93 -5.59 -10.75
N ARG A 165 -21.95 -5.97 -11.58
CA ARG A 165 -21.77 -7.37 -12.01
C ARG A 165 -21.46 -8.29 -10.82
N GLN A 166 -20.58 -7.86 -9.92
CA GLN A 166 -20.19 -8.60 -8.73
C GLN A 166 -21.40 -8.85 -7.81
N ILE A 167 -22.22 -7.82 -7.57
CA ILE A 167 -23.44 -7.95 -6.77
C ILE A 167 -24.47 -8.85 -7.48
N ARG A 168 -24.64 -8.74 -8.80
CA ARG A 168 -25.51 -9.67 -9.56
C ARG A 168 -25.09 -11.12 -9.38
N GLN A 169 -23.79 -11.40 -9.45
CA GLN A 169 -23.27 -12.75 -9.24
C GLN A 169 -23.53 -13.23 -7.81
N PHE A 170 -23.38 -12.36 -6.82
CA PHE A 170 -23.70 -12.67 -5.43
C PHE A 170 -25.19 -13.03 -5.27
N VAL A 171 -26.10 -12.19 -5.81
CA VAL A 171 -27.55 -12.43 -5.78
C VAL A 171 -27.91 -13.75 -6.47
N ALA A 172 -27.31 -14.06 -7.62
CA ALA A 172 -27.55 -15.32 -8.31
C ALA A 172 -27.14 -16.55 -7.48
N GLY A 173 -26.13 -16.43 -6.63
CA GLY A 173 -25.67 -17.52 -5.74
C GLY A 173 -26.40 -17.59 -4.40
N HIS A 174 -26.94 -16.49 -3.89
CA HIS A 174 -27.46 -16.40 -2.51
C HIS A 174 -28.94 -16.01 -2.41
N GLY A 175 -29.58 -15.61 -3.51
CA GLY A 175 -31.00 -15.20 -3.55
C GLY A 175 -31.31 -13.84 -2.91
N GLN A 176 -30.30 -13.12 -2.42
CA GLN A 176 -30.46 -11.82 -1.75
C GLN A 176 -29.29 -10.89 -2.03
N LEU A 177 -29.50 -9.58 -1.80
CA LEU A 177 -28.43 -8.59 -1.87
C LEU A 177 -27.43 -8.80 -0.72
N PRO A 178 -26.13 -8.51 -0.93
CA PRO A 178 -25.17 -8.52 0.16
C PRO A 178 -25.45 -7.36 1.12
N ALA A 179 -25.24 -7.57 2.41
CA ALA A 179 -25.42 -6.52 3.42
C ALA A 179 -24.39 -5.36 3.31
N GLY A 180 -23.28 -5.57 2.58
CA GLY A 180 -22.23 -4.58 2.41
C GLY A 180 -21.02 -5.13 1.66
N LEU A 181 -19.93 -4.35 1.64
CA LEU A 181 -18.67 -4.75 0.99
C LEU A 181 -18.10 -6.00 1.64
N CYS A 182 -18.09 -6.08 2.97
CA CYS A 182 -17.43 -7.18 3.68
C CYS A 182 -18.14 -8.54 3.53
N VAL A 183 -19.43 -8.53 3.18
CA VAL A 183 -20.19 -9.75 2.81
C VAL A 183 -20.00 -10.06 1.33
N LEU A 184 -19.99 -9.03 0.47
CA LEU A 184 -19.76 -9.19 -0.96
C LEU A 184 -18.34 -9.68 -1.30
N GLU A 185 -17.35 -9.21 -0.55
CA GLU A 185 -15.92 -9.50 -0.68
C GLU A 185 -15.39 -10.04 0.65
N GLY A 186 -14.73 -11.20 0.63
CA GLY A 186 -13.90 -11.62 1.75
C GLY A 186 -12.70 -10.67 1.96
N PRO A 187 -11.98 -10.79 3.08
CA PRO A 187 -10.82 -9.94 3.35
C PRO A 187 -9.79 -10.03 2.21
N PRO A 188 -9.21 -8.90 1.78
CA PRO A 188 -8.29 -8.89 0.65
C PRO A 188 -7.02 -9.67 0.96
N GLN A 189 -6.53 -10.41 -0.04
CA GLN A 189 -5.29 -11.14 0.07
C GLN A 189 -4.11 -10.18 0.22
N VAL A 190 -3.25 -10.47 1.20
CA VAL A 190 -2.06 -9.66 1.49
C VAL A 190 -0.83 -10.27 0.82
N ALA A 191 -0.06 -9.46 0.10
CA ALA A 191 1.17 -9.92 -0.54
C ALA A 191 2.33 -10.08 0.46
N GLY A 192 3.20 -11.05 0.22
CA GLY A 192 4.45 -11.24 0.96
C GLY A 192 5.48 -10.17 0.61
N GLN A 193 5.51 -9.08 1.37
CA GLN A 193 6.44 -7.97 1.15
C GLN A 193 6.86 -7.27 2.45
N VAL A 194 8.01 -6.62 2.40
CA VAL A 194 8.59 -5.89 3.54
C VAL A 194 8.62 -4.39 3.21
N LEU A 195 7.66 -3.65 3.77
CA LEU A 195 7.55 -2.19 3.60
C LEU A 195 8.56 -1.47 4.51
N LEU A 196 9.83 -1.35 4.11
CA LEU A 196 10.86 -0.75 4.96
C LEU A 196 10.60 0.74 5.22
N ALA A 197 9.88 1.43 4.34
CA ALA A 197 9.45 2.82 4.55
C ALA A 197 8.53 3.03 5.77
N ALA A 198 7.89 1.97 6.26
CA ALA A 198 7.09 2.00 7.48
C ALA A 198 7.94 1.83 8.76
N MET A 199 9.24 1.55 8.59
CA MET A 199 10.19 1.27 9.67
C MET A 199 11.13 2.46 9.82
N ASP A 200 11.78 2.58 10.98
CA ASP A 200 12.71 3.68 11.24
C ASP A 200 14.17 3.22 11.22
N ARG A 201 15.08 4.14 11.56
CA ARG A 201 16.54 3.92 11.55
C ARG A 201 17.01 2.81 12.49
N GLN A 202 16.17 2.32 13.41
CA GLN A 202 16.50 1.17 14.26
C GLN A 202 16.38 -0.17 13.51
N GLN A 203 15.78 -0.16 12.32
CA GLN A 203 15.51 -1.35 11.51
C GLN A 203 16.09 -1.24 10.09
N VAL A 204 16.13 -0.03 9.51
CA VAL A 204 16.59 0.19 8.13
C VAL A 204 17.29 1.54 7.98
N THR A 205 18.37 1.57 7.20
CA THR A 205 18.87 2.81 6.59
C THR A 205 19.24 2.55 5.13
N LEU A 206 19.18 3.59 4.31
CA LEU A 206 19.56 3.54 2.91
C LEU A 206 20.46 4.72 2.60
N GLN A 207 21.58 4.46 1.93
CA GLN A 207 22.52 5.49 1.53
C GLN A 207 22.94 5.27 0.08
N ARG A 208 23.00 6.34 -0.71
CA ARG A 208 23.65 6.31 -2.02
C ARG A 208 25.16 6.23 -1.82
N VAL A 209 25.81 5.27 -2.46
CA VAL A 209 27.26 5.11 -2.44
C VAL A 209 27.89 5.88 -3.60
N ASP A 210 27.33 5.71 -4.79
CA ASP A 210 27.76 6.38 -6.02
C ASP A 210 26.59 6.53 -7.01
N ALA A 211 26.87 6.86 -8.27
CA ALA A 211 25.85 7.03 -9.32
C ALA A 211 25.05 5.74 -9.60
N ALA A 212 25.69 4.58 -9.52
CA ALA A 212 25.16 3.27 -9.88
C ALA A 212 24.87 2.36 -8.67
N THR A 213 25.22 2.77 -7.46
CA THR A 213 25.14 1.92 -6.26
C THR A 213 24.49 2.64 -5.08
N ALA A 214 23.59 1.93 -4.39
CA ALA A 214 23.12 2.29 -3.06
C ALA A 214 23.36 1.14 -2.08
N ARG A 215 23.59 1.47 -0.82
CA ARG A 215 23.79 0.54 0.29
C ARG A 215 22.59 0.56 1.22
N LEU A 216 21.91 -0.57 1.29
CA LEU A 216 20.83 -0.83 2.23
C LEU A 216 21.40 -1.51 3.47
N ARG A 217 21.22 -0.90 4.63
CA ARG A 217 21.40 -1.55 5.92
C ARG A 217 20.03 -1.95 6.42
N VAL A 218 19.82 -3.22 6.72
CA VAL A 218 18.52 -3.73 7.19
C VAL A 218 18.73 -4.80 8.24
N LYS A 219 17.96 -4.76 9.32
CA LYS A 219 17.93 -5.87 10.28
C LYS A 219 17.09 -7.02 9.73
N LEU A 220 17.68 -8.20 9.60
CA LEU A 220 16.99 -9.41 9.18
C LEU A 220 17.22 -10.52 10.22
N PRO A 221 16.34 -11.54 10.27
CA PRO A 221 16.57 -12.69 11.12
C PRO A 221 17.87 -13.41 10.74
N LEU A 222 18.59 -13.92 11.74
CA LEU A 222 19.79 -14.72 11.55
C LEU A 222 19.47 -16.21 11.31
N ARG A 223 18.29 -16.66 11.76
CA ARG A 223 17.77 -18.03 11.70
C ARG A 223 16.30 -18.06 11.25
N ALA A 224 15.82 -19.22 10.81
CA ALA A 224 14.48 -19.39 10.25
C ALA A 224 13.31 -19.16 11.23
N ALA A 225 13.55 -19.22 12.54
CA ALA A 225 12.57 -18.90 13.58
C ALA A 225 13.30 -18.15 14.71
N PRO A 226 13.37 -16.81 14.65
CA PRO A 226 14.06 -16.01 15.66
C PRO A 226 13.23 -16.01 16.95
N ALA A 227 13.80 -16.52 18.04
CA ALA A 227 13.11 -16.65 19.33
C ALA A 227 13.36 -15.45 20.25
N THR A 228 14.42 -14.69 19.99
CA THR A 228 14.84 -13.53 20.79
C THR A 228 15.30 -12.38 19.91
N GLY A 229 15.52 -11.20 20.52
CA GLY A 229 16.12 -10.07 19.82
C GLY A 229 17.55 -10.32 19.33
N ARG A 230 18.28 -11.27 19.94
CA ARG A 230 19.65 -11.65 19.53
C ARG A 230 19.66 -12.43 18.22
N ASP A 231 18.52 -13.01 17.84
CA ASP A 231 18.37 -13.72 16.56
C ASP A 231 18.14 -12.77 15.38
N TRP A 232 18.30 -11.46 15.57
CA TRP A 232 18.20 -10.43 14.54
C TRP A 232 19.54 -9.69 14.44
N GLY A 233 20.06 -9.55 13.23
CA GLY A 233 21.34 -8.87 12.97
C GLY A 233 21.22 -7.88 11.84
N TRP A 234 22.17 -6.94 11.77
CA TRP A 234 22.28 -6.01 10.65
C TRP A 234 22.92 -6.68 9.44
N HIS A 235 22.29 -6.50 8.28
CA HIS A 235 22.77 -6.90 6.98
C HIS A 235 23.07 -5.67 6.16
N VAL A 236 24.21 -5.67 5.49
CA VAL A 236 24.59 -4.68 4.49
C VAL A 236 24.38 -5.30 3.11
N VAL A 237 23.52 -4.69 2.30
CA VAL A 237 23.13 -5.16 0.98
C VAL A 237 23.37 -4.04 -0.03
N ASP A 238 24.28 -4.27 -0.97
CA ASP A 238 24.51 -3.33 -2.06
C ASP A 238 23.49 -3.57 -3.19
N ILE A 239 22.84 -2.49 -3.61
CA ILE A 239 21.79 -2.43 -4.61
C ILE A 239 22.33 -1.70 -5.83
N ARG A 240 22.21 -2.32 -7.00
CA ARG A 240 22.51 -1.65 -8.27
C ARG A 240 21.34 -0.76 -8.67
N LEU A 241 21.63 0.51 -8.90
CA LEU A 241 20.68 1.52 -9.34
C LEU A 241 20.61 1.50 -10.87
N PRO A 242 19.41 1.37 -11.47
CA PRO A 242 19.27 1.48 -12.91
C PRO A 242 19.53 2.93 -13.36
N GLY A 243 19.96 3.11 -14.62
CA GLY A 243 20.21 4.43 -15.20
C GLY A 243 18.99 5.36 -15.28
N THR A 244 17.78 4.82 -15.05
CA THR A 244 16.55 5.61 -14.90
C THR A 244 16.51 6.40 -13.58
N ILE A 245 17.32 6.05 -12.59
CA ILE A 245 17.48 6.83 -11.37
C ILE A 245 18.59 7.85 -11.57
N ALA A 246 18.22 9.11 -11.68
CA ALA A 246 19.19 10.18 -11.83
C ALA A 246 20.17 10.27 -10.63
N PRO A 247 21.41 10.74 -10.83
CA PRO A 247 22.41 10.86 -9.76
C PRO A 247 21.97 11.76 -8.60
N ASP A 248 21.18 12.81 -8.88
CA ASP A 248 20.64 13.78 -7.93
C ASP A 248 19.33 13.33 -7.25
N ALA A 249 18.79 12.16 -7.63
CA ALA A 249 17.54 11.68 -7.05
C ALA A 249 17.73 11.28 -5.58
N VAL A 250 16.83 11.78 -4.74
CA VAL A 250 16.73 11.40 -3.33
C VAL A 250 16.13 10.00 -3.25
N LEU A 251 16.86 9.07 -2.66
CA LEU A 251 16.42 7.69 -2.47
C LEU A 251 15.61 7.55 -1.18
N HIS A 252 14.52 6.78 -1.23
CA HIS A 252 13.67 6.48 -0.08
C HIS A 252 13.76 5.00 0.30
N ALA A 253 13.45 4.68 1.55
CA ALA A 253 13.48 3.29 2.03
C ALA A 253 12.61 2.37 1.13
N PRO A 254 13.15 1.24 0.64
CA PRO A 254 12.49 0.46 -0.39
C PRO A 254 11.45 -0.52 0.17
N THR A 255 10.70 -1.14 -0.72
CA THR A 255 9.97 -2.38 -0.40
C THR A 255 10.79 -3.58 -0.88
N LEU A 256 10.95 -4.59 -0.02
CA LEU A 256 11.58 -5.85 -0.42
C LEU A 256 10.52 -6.89 -0.75
N ARG A 257 10.65 -7.55 -1.89
CA ARG A 257 9.77 -8.64 -2.31
C ARG A 257 10.60 -9.85 -2.75
N PRO A 258 10.37 -11.04 -2.15
CA PRO A 258 10.82 -12.28 -2.76
C PRO A 258 10.19 -12.40 -4.15
N ALA A 259 11.02 -12.55 -5.16
CA ALA A 259 10.61 -12.65 -6.55
C ALA A 259 10.87 -14.07 -7.09
N PRO A 260 10.16 -14.50 -8.15
CA PRO A 260 10.44 -15.75 -8.84
C PRO A 260 11.92 -15.90 -9.24
N ALA A 261 12.35 -17.14 -9.45
CA ALA A 261 13.74 -17.52 -9.73
C ALA A 261 14.74 -17.24 -8.58
N GLY A 262 14.26 -17.05 -7.36
CA GLY A 262 15.10 -16.90 -6.17
C GLY A 262 15.82 -15.55 -6.08
N ARG A 263 15.13 -14.46 -6.47
CA ARG A 263 15.66 -13.09 -6.43
C ARG A 263 14.93 -12.29 -5.36
N ILE A 264 15.54 -11.18 -4.94
CA ILE A 264 14.86 -10.17 -4.12
C ILE A 264 14.69 -8.94 -4.99
N ALA A 265 13.45 -8.67 -5.37
CA ALA A 265 13.09 -7.38 -5.96
C ALA A 265 13.15 -6.31 -4.87
N VAL A 266 13.81 -5.21 -5.19
CA VAL A 266 13.94 -4.04 -4.33
C VAL A 266 13.23 -2.90 -5.03
N ASP A 267 11.97 -2.67 -4.69
CA ASP A 267 11.21 -1.56 -5.23
C ASP A 267 11.67 -0.30 -4.52
N LEU A 268 12.45 0.52 -5.23
CA LEU A 268 13.16 1.67 -4.69
C LEU A 268 12.45 2.97 -5.10
N PRO A 269 11.65 3.58 -4.21
CA PRO A 269 11.08 4.89 -4.47
C PRO A 269 12.19 5.93 -4.45
N HIS A 270 12.12 6.87 -5.37
CA HIS A 270 13.03 8.00 -5.44
C HIS A 270 12.25 9.25 -5.84
N SER A 271 12.76 10.40 -5.41
CA SER A 271 12.16 11.69 -5.71
C SER A 271 13.16 12.66 -6.29
N ARG A 272 12.70 13.48 -7.23
CA ARG A 272 13.48 14.60 -7.75
C ARG A 272 12.71 15.90 -7.55
N PRO A 273 13.38 16.98 -7.14
CA PRO A 273 12.77 18.30 -7.18
C PRO A 273 12.45 18.63 -8.64
N VAL A 274 11.21 19.05 -8.90
CA VAL A 274 10.81 19.59 -10.20
C VAL A 274 10.42 21.06 -10.01
N PRO A 275 10.75 21.94 -10.97
CA PRO A 275 10.29 23.31 -10.93
C PRO A 275 8.77 23.33 -10.77
N ALA A 276 8.27 24.15 -9.84
CA ALA A 276 6.84 24.39 -9.76
C ALA A 276 6.39 25.07 -11.06
N THR A 277 5.62 24.35 -11.86
CA THR A 277 4.97 24.91 -13.05
C THR A 277 3.91 25.90 -12.57
N LYS A 278 3.98 27.14 -13.07
CA LYS A 278 2.87 28.10 -12.89
C LYS A 278 1.66 27.58 -13.66
N ALA A 279 0.46 27.72 -13.11
CA ALA A 279 -0.77 27.45 -13.86
C ALA A 279 -0.81 28.40 -15.07
N SER A 280 -0.60 27.88 -16.27
CA SER A 280 -0.49 28.63 -17.53
C SER A 280 -1.86 28.84 -18.22
N GLY A 281 -2.94 28.97 -17.44
CA GLY A 281 -4.29 29.12 -17.98
C GLY A 281 -4.79 27.92 -18.79
N HIS A 282 -4.13 26.77 -18.69
CA HIS A 282 -4.58 25.54 -19.36
C HIS A 282 -5.95 25.12 -18.81
N SER A 283 -6.93 25.04 -19.70
CA SER A 283 -8.29 24.55 -19.41
C SER A 283 -8.41 23.03 -19.56
N VAL A 284 -7.32 22.36 -19.94
CA VAL A 284 -7.26 20.93 -20.20
C VAL A 284 -5.99 20.35 -19.58
N ALA A 285 -6.14 19.26 -18.84
CA ALA A 285 -5.07 18.41 -18.32
C ALA A 285 -5.10 17.06 -19.04
N LEU A 286 -3.93 16.54 -19.37
CA LEU A 286 -3.74 15.20 -19.92
C LEU A 286 -3.01 14.35 -18.88
N GLY A 287 -3.66 13.28 -18.41
CA GLY A 287 -3.04 12.28 -17.55
C GLY A 287 -2.72 11.05 -18.38
N PHE A 288 -1.46 10.64 -18.42
CA PHE A 288 -1.05 9.37 -19.01
C PHE A 288 -0.63 8.42 -17.89
N ASP A 289 -1.24 7.24 -17.86
CA ASP A 289 -0.76 6.11 -17.06
C ASP A 289 -0.18 5.06 -18.01
N TRP A 290 1.03 4.60 -17.70
CA TRP A 290 1.75 3.60 -18.48
C TRP A 290 1.87 2.33 -17.64
N GLY A 291 1.17 1.27 -18.05
CA GLY A 291 1.40 -0.08 -17.56
C GLY A 291 2.58 -0.73 -18.30
N VAL A 292 3.57 -1.25 -17.57
CA VAL A 292 4.82 -1.81 -18.14
C VAL A 292 4.57 -2.98 -19.12
N ASN A 293 3.41 -3.63 -19.06
CA ASN A 293 3.12 -4.82 -19.86
C ASN A 293 1.90 -4.75 -20.77
N THR A 294 1.03 -3.74 -20.70
CA THR A 294 -0.08 -3.54 -21.65
C THR A 294 -0.87 -2.27 -21.27
N LEU A 295 -1.20 -1.46 -22.28
CA LEU A 295 -1.98 -0.23 -22.24
C LEU A 295 -1.29 1.06 -21.75
N LEU A 296 -1.22 2.02 -22.68
CA LEU A 296 -1.17 3.45 -22.39
C LEU A 296 -2.62 3.91 -22.15
N THR A 297 -2.92 4.39 -20.95
CA THR A 297 -4.22 5.00 -20.66
C THR A 297 -4.06 6.51 -20.63
N GLY A 298 -4.74 7.20 -21.55
CA GLY A 298 -4.83 8.65 -21.56
C GLY A 298 -6.15 9.12 -20.98
N THR A 299 -6.11 10.09 -20.06
CA THR A 299 -7.28 10.79 -19.53
C THR A 299 -7.19 12.26 -19.90
N LEU A 300 -8.28 12.82 -20.39
CA LEU A 300 -8.41 14.26 -20.62
C LEU A 300 -9.34 14.84 -19.57
N GLY A 301 -8.81 15.67 -18.69
CA GLY A 301 -9.57 16.43 -17.70
C GLY A 301 -9.73 17.87 -18.15
N ARG A 302 -10.92 18.46 -17.98
CA ARG A 302 -11.07 19.92 -18.10
C ARG A 302 -10.83 20.55 -16.74
N LEU A 303 -9.88 21.48 -16.68
CA LEU A 303 -9.57 22.24 -15.48
C LEU A 303 -10.57 23.40 -15.40
N THR A 304 -11.57 23.28 -14.53
CA THR A 304 -12.64 24.28 -14.36
C THR A 304 -12.27 25.41 -13.42
N GLY A 305 -11.15 25.30 -12.69
CA GLY A 305 -10.73 26.28 -11.69
C GLY A 305 -11.58 26.30 -10.42
N GLN A 306 -12.59 25.43 -10.28
CA GLN A 306 -13.56 25.40 -9.18
C GLN A 306 -13.37 24.22 -8.21
N GLY A 307 -12.18 23.61 -8.17
CA GLY A 307 -11.88 22.50 -7.27
C GLY A 307 -11.43 22.97 -5.89
N PRO A 308 -11.76 22.27 -4.78
CA PRO A 308 -11.25 22.62 -3.47
C PRO A 308 -9.72 22.50 -3.46
N ALA A 309 -9.04 23.61 -3.16
CA ALA A 309 -7.59 23.64 -3.01
C ALA A 309 -7.18 22.96 -1.70
N LYS A 310 -7.22 21.63 -1.66
CA LYS A 310 -6.54 20.87 -0.60
C LYS A 310 -5.08 20.69 -1.00
N PRO A 311 -4.11 21.10 -0.17
CA PRO A 311 -2.74 20.65 -0.35
C PRO A 311 -2.73 19.13 -0.24
N VAL A 312 -2.27 18.47 -1.30
CA VAL A 312 -1.90 17.05 -1.25
C VAL A 312 -0.61 17.00 -0.46
N VAL A 313 -0.69 16.54 0.80
CA VAL A 313 0.47 16.30 1.68
C VAL A 313 0.94 14.87 1.52
#